data_AF-A0A2R6F6R3-F1
#
_entry.id   AF-A0A2R6F6R3-F1
#
_cell.length_a   1.000
_cell.length_b   1.000
_cell.length_c   1.000
_cell.angle_alpha   90.00
_cell.angle_beta   90.00
_cell.angle_gamma   90.00
#
_symmetry.space_group_name_H-M   'P 1'
#
loop_
_entity.id
_entity.type
_entity.pdbx_description
1 polymer ?
#
loop_
_entity_poly.entity_id
_entity_poly.type
_entity_poly.pdbx_seq_one_letter_code
_entity_poly.pdbx_strand_id
1 'polypeptide(L)'
;MRIAIFGAEDGMGKALTERALAAGHGVNTHASEPRYYPINRLEYDRLTVIEGDAFDVRAVEGIVRNADAVCTAIGRGTDGLPGVTPSEGLENVLGAMDQYLVSRIVAATAAGVGESAEYAGLGSRLHGLFDRERVADLTRQERLVRRSDREWVIVRPARLTDGSATGTYRVGSDVETGLRSSVSRADLAAFMLEAATEDTYRNRAVTIAD
;
A
#
# COMPACT_ATOMS: atom_id res chain seq x y z
N MET A 1 -15.55 6.52 6.64
CA MET A 1 -14.90 6.92 5.36
C MET A 1 -15.04 5.78 4.36
N ARG A 2 -14.92 6.06 3.07
CA ARG A 2 -14.75 5.07 2.00
C ARG A 2 -13.30 5.10 1.52
N ILE A 3 -12.63 3.95 1.53
CA ILE A 3 -11.20 3.84 1.19
C ILE A 3 -11.06 3.04 -0.10
N ALA A 4 -10.36 3.59 -1.08
CA ALA A 4 -9.96 2.90 -2.29
C ALA A 4 -8.67 2.10 -2.03
N ILE A 5 -8.70 0.78 -2.18
CA ILE A 5 -7.54 -0.09 -1.92
C ILE A 5 -7.07 -0.73 -3.23
N PHE A 6 -5.78 -0.57 -3.53
CA PHE A 6 -5.10 -1.21 -4.67
C PHE A 6 -4.06 -2.23 -4.17
N GLY A 7 -4.01 -3.39 -4.82
CA GLY A 7 -3.19 -4.53 -4.37
C GLY A 7 -3.89 -5.38 -3.31
N ALA A 8 -5.22 -5.46 -3.34
CA ALA A 8 -6.01 -6.08 -2.28
C ALA A 8 -6.19 -7.61 -2.39
N GLU A 9 -5.74 -8.22 -3.48
CA GLU A 9 -5.82 -9.67 -3.67
C GLU A 9 -4.72 -10.43 -2.92
N ASP A 10 -3.64 -9.74 -2.55
CA ASP A 10 -2.53 -10.34 -1.80
C ASP A 10 -2.60 -10.04 -0.29
N GLY A 11 -1.74 -10.72 0.46
CA GLY A 11 -1.84 -10.76 1.92
C GLY A 11 -1.90 -9.39 2.61
N MET A 12 -1.25 -8.36 2.07
CA MET A 12 -1.27 -7.04 2.71
C MET A 12 -2.57 -6.29 2.43
N GLY A 13 -2.96 -6.16 1.17
CA GLY A 13 -4.17 -5.40 0.84
C GLY A 13 -5.44 -6.13 1.29
N LYS A 14 -5.43 -7.46 1.39
CA LYS A 14 -6.48 -8.22 2.08
C LYS A 14 -6.58 -7.83 3.55
N ALA A 15 -5.46 -7.86 4.29
CA ALA A 15 -5.44 -7.48 5.71
C ALA A 15 -5.91 -6.05 5.94
N LEU A 16 -5.54 -5.12 5.04
CA LEU A 16 -6.01 -3.73 5.09
C LEU A 16 -7.52 -3.63 4.84
N THR A 17 -8.05 -4.40 3.89
CA THR A 17 -9.50 -4.43 3.63
C THR A 17 -10.27 -4.96 4.83
N GLU A 18 -9.86 -6.09 5.40
CA GLU A 18 -10.46 -6.64 6.63
C GLU A 18 -10.41 -5.63 7.78
N ARG A 19 -9.26 -5.00 7.99
CA ARG A 19 -9.06 -4.01 9.06
C ARG A 19 -9.95 -2.78 8.89
N ALA A 20 -10.05 -2.24 7.67
CA ALA A 20 -10.87 -1.08 7.36
C ALA A 20 -12.37 -1.36 7.56
N LEU A 21 -12.84 -2.51 7.07
CA LEU A 21 -14.22 -2.94 7.23
C LEU A 21 -14.58 -3.17 8.71
N ALA A 22 -13.70 -3.85 9.47
CA ALA A 22 -13.86 -4.06 10.91
C ALA A 22 -13.88 -2.75 11.71
N ALA A 23 -13.13 -1.73 11.27
CA ALA A 23 -13.17 -0.39 11.86
C ALA A 23 -14.39 0.45 11.43
N GLY A 24 -15.28 -0.09 10.60
CA GLY A 24 -16.52 0.55 10.20
C GLY A 24 -16.45 1.39 8.93
N HIS A 25 -15.33 1.37 8.21
CA HIS A 25 -15.16 2.08 6.94
C HIS A 25 -15.81 1.28 5.79
N GLY A 26 -16.09 1.98 4.69
CA GLY A 26 -16.37 1.34 3.41
C GLY A 26 -15.09 1.14 2.61
N VAL A 27 -15.07 0.13 1.76
CA VAL A 27 -13.93 -0.19 0.90
C VAL A 27 -14.39 -0.32 -0.54
N ASN A 28 -13.70 0.38 -1.43
CA ASN A 28 -13.68 0.08 -2.85
C ASN A 28 -12.36 -0.62 -3.16
N THR A 29 -12.41 -1.74 -3.87
CA THR A 29 -11.20 -2.49 -4.23
C THR A 29 -11.40 -3.20 -5.57
N HIS A 30 -10.35 -3.82 -6.08
CA HIS A 30 -10.38 -4.63 -7.28
C HIS A 30 -10.11 -6.12 -7.04
N ALA A 31 -10.52 -6.91 -8.02
CA ALA A 31 -10.11 -8.30 -8.17
C ALA A 31 -10.18 -8.70 -9.66
N SER A 32 -9.32 -9.62 -10.08
CA SER A 32 -9.41 -10.21 -11.43
C SER A 32 -10.72 -10.97 -11.61
N GLU A 33 -11.15 -11.68 -10.56
CA GLU A 33 -12.42 -12.39 -10.53
C GLU A 33 -13.17 -12.07 -9.23
N PRO A 34 -14.06 -11.05 -9.23
CA PRO A 34 -14.76 -10.60 -8.03
C PRO A 34 -15.37 -11.74 -7.20
N ARG A 35 -16.00 -12.73 -7.83
CA ARG A 35 -16.60 -13.88 -7.13
C ARG A 35 -15.64 -14.68 -6.23
N TYR A 36 -14.33 -14.59 -6.47
CA TYR A 36 -13.29 -15.28 -5.70
C TYR A 36 -12.51 -14.35 -4.76
N TYR A 37 -12.95 -13.10 -4.60
CA TYR A 37 -12.31 -12.17 -3.68
C TYR A 37 -12.29 -12.76 -2.26
N PRO A 38 -11.15 -12.74 -1.54
CA PRO A 38 -10.91 -13.57 -0.35
C PRO A 38 -11.60 -13.05 0.93
N ILE A 39 -12.66 -12.25 0.78
CA ILE A 39 -13.46 -11.67 1.86
C ILE A 39 -14.93 -11.96 1.59
N ASN A 40 -15.62 -12.49 2.59
CA ASN A 40 -17.05 -12.77 2.50
C ASN A 40 -17.86 -11.47 2.41
N ARG A 41 -18.35 -11.16 1.21
CA ARG A 41 -19.12 -9.93 0.96
C ARG A 41 -20.44 -9.86 1.73
N LEU A 42 -20.99 -11.01 2.12
CA LEU A 42 -22.24 -11.06 2.90
C LEU A 42 -22.04 -10.58 4.35
N GLU A 43 -20.79 -10.56 4.83
CA GLU A 43 -20.47 -10.03 6.16
C GLU A 43 -20.32 -8.49 6.15
N TYR A 44 -20.22 -7.88 4.97
CA TYR A 44 -19.85 -6.47 4.83
C TYR A 44 -20.63 -5.75 3.72
N ASP A 45 -21.72 -5.09 4.08
CA ASP A 45 -22.48 -4.22 3.17
C ASP A 45 -21.69 -3.02 2.62
N ARG A 46 -20.52 -2.74 3.21
CA ARG A 46 -19.65 -1.60 2.84
C ARG A 46 -18.51 -1.98 1.91
N LEU A 47 -18.43 -3.22 1.46
CA LEU A 47 -17.40 -3.70 0.53
C LEU A 47 -17.90 -3.66 -0.92
N THR A 48 -17.17 -2.95 -1.77
CA THR A 48 -17.38 -2.91 -3.22
C THR A 48 -16.13 -3.42 -3.91
N VAL A 49 -16.28 -4.45 -4.73
CA VAL A 49 -15.16 -5.06 -5.47
C VAL A 49 -15.46 -4.98 -6.96
N ILE A 50 -14.57 -4.33 -7.69
CA ILE A 50 -14.67 -4.05 -9.12
C ILE A 50 -13.77 -5.03 -9.86
N GLU A 51 -14.25 -5.55 -10.99
CA GLU A 51 -13.42 -6.39 -11.87
C GLU A 51 -12.36 -5.54 -12.56
N GLY A 52 -11.10 -5.99 -12.53
CA GLY A 52 -9.97 -5.31 -13.15
C GLY A 52 -8.78 -5.19 -12.20
N ASP A 53 -7.80 -4.37 -12.58
CA ASP A 53 -6.59 -4.11 -11.81
C ASP A 53 -6.17 -2.62 -11.89
N ALA A 54 -4.95 -2.30 -11.45
CA ALA A 54 -4.43 -0.93 -11.49
C ALA A 54 -4.06 -0.44 -12.91
N PHE A 55 -4.02 -1.32 -13.91
CA PHE A 55 -3.71 -1.00 -15.31
C PHE A 55 -4.98 -0.75 -16.12
N ASP A 56 -6.15 -1.22 -15.67
CA ASP A 56 -7.45 -0.86 -16.23
C ASP A 56 -7.93 0.50 -15.70
N VAL A 57 -7.81 1.53 -16.53
CA VAL A 57 -8.24 2.91 -16.21
C VAL A 57 -9.71 2.95 -15.76
N ARG A 58 -10.61 2.19 -16.37
CA ARG A 58 -12.03 2.22 -16.00
C ARG A 58 -12.27 1.58 -14.63
N ALA A 59 -11.56 0.49 -14.35
CA ALA A 59 -11.60 -0.15 -13.03
C ALA A 59 -11.05 0.83 -11.97
N VAL A 60 -9.88 1.42 -12.22
CA VAL A 60 -9.25 2.43 -11.36
C VAL A 60 -10.20 3.58 -11.05
N GLU A 61 -10.85 4.16 -12.07
CA GLU A 61 -11.83 5.22 -11.88
C GLU A 61 -13.00 4.78 -10.99
N GLY A 62 -13.54 3.58 -11.22
CA GLY A 62 -14.63 3.04 -10.40
C GLY A 62 -14.23 2.84 -8.93
N ILE A 63 -12.97 2.44 -8.68
CA ILE A 63 -12.43 2.22 -7.34
C ILE A 63 -12.23 3.54 -6.61
N VAL A 64 -11.66 4.53 -7.29
CA VAL A 64 -11.35 5.85 -6.70
C VAL A 64 -12.60 6.71 -6.53
N ARG A 65 -13.63 6.54 -7.38
CA ARG A 65 -14.86 7.33 -7.30
C ARG A 65 -15.51 7.23 -5.92
N ASN A 66 -15.83 8.38 -5.34
CA ASN A 66 -16.41 8.54 -4.00
C ASN A 66 -15.55 8.01 -2.84
N ALA A 67 -14.24 7.78 -3.06
CA ALA A 67 -13.32 7.49 -1.97
C ALA A 67 -12.89 8.78 -1.28
N ASP A 68 -12.68 8.69 0.03
CA ASP A 68 -12.11 9.78 0.85
C ASP A 68 -10.57 9.72 0.86
N ALA A 69 -10.01 8.52 0.66
CA ALA A 69 -8.57 8.27 0.63
C ALA A 69 -8.25 7.04 -0.23
N VAL A 70 -7.03 7.01 -0.77
CA VAL A 70 -6.46 5.84 -1.46
C VAL A 70 -5.39 5.19 -0.59
N CYS A 71 -5.45 3.87 -0.44
CA CYS A 71 -4.34 3.06 0.07
C CYS A 71 -3.83 2.15 -1.04
N THR A 72 -2.52 2.16 -1.29
CA THR A 72 -1.92 1.39 -2.38
C THR A 72 -0.78 0.51 -1.89
N ALA A 73 -0.83 -0.74 -2.34
CA ALA A 73 0.12 -1.81 -2.10
C ALA A 73 0.68 -2.39 -3.42
N ILE A 74 0.60 -1.63 -4.52
CA ILE A 74 0.89 -2.18 -5.86
C ILE A 74 2.38 -2.55 -5.95
N GLY A 75 2.66 -3.85 -5.97
CA GLY A 75 3.98 -4.42 -6.17
C GLY A 75 4.00 -5.40 -7.34
N ARG A 76 5.19 -5.91 -7.67
CA ARG A 76 5.32 -7.09 -8.53
C ARG A 76 4.85 -8.30 -7.70
N GLY A 77 3.74 -8.92 -8.09
CA GLY A 77 3.32 -10.20 -7.50
C GLY A 77 4.39 -11.29 -7.70
N THR A 78 4.26 -12.42 -7.01
CA THR A 78 5.21 -13.56 -7.10
C THR A 78 5.33 -14.13 -8.52
N ASP A 79 4.30 -13.93 -9.35
CA ASP A 79 4.20 -14.43 -10.72
C ASP A 79 4.35 -13.31 -11.77
N GLY A 80 4.91 -12.16 -11.37
CA GLY A 80 4.93 -10.93 -12.17
C GLY A 80 5.44 -11.14 -13.59
N LEU A 81 4.53 -11.03 -14.56
CA LEU A 81 4.85 -11.08 -15.99
C LEU A 81 5.94 -10.04 -16.31
N PRO A 82 6.97 -10.40 -17.09
CA PRO A 82 7.99 -9.45 -17.51
C PRO A 82 7.34 -8.28 -18.29
N GLY A 83 7.66 -7.05 -17.90
CA GLY A 83 7.20 -5.82 -18.58
C GLY A 83 6.08 -5.05 -17.88
N VAL A 84 5.46 -5.60 -16.84
CA VAL A 84 4.46 -4.85 -16.04
C VAL A 84 5.19 -4.00 -14.99
N THR A 85 5.02 -2.69 -15.06
CA THR A 85 5.68 -1.74 -14.15
C THR A 85 4.66 -1.24 -13.14
N PRO A 86 4.69 -1.68 -11.86
CA PRO A 86 3.71 -1.26 -10.85
C PRO A 86 3.52 0.25 -10.71
N SER A 87 4.57 1.05 -10.99
CA SER A 87 4.44 2.51 -11.05
C SER A 87 3.55 3.06 -12.16
N GLU A 88 3.32 2.34 -13.27
CA GLU A 88 2.33 2.74 -14.29
C GLU A 88 0.89 2.60 -13.75
N GLY A 89 0.62 1.53 -13.00
CA GLY A 89 -0.66 1.39 -12.31
C GLY A 89 -0.89 2.52 -11.30
N LEU A 90 0.16 2.95 -10.59
CA LEU A 90 0.09 4.12 -9.71
C LEU A 90 -0.19 5.42 -10.47
N GLU A 91 0.35 5.61 -11.67
CA GLU A 91 0.05 6.80 -12.50
C GLU A 91 -1.44 6.86 -12.85
N ASN A 92 -2.07 5.74 -13.20
CA ASN A 92 -3.51 5.66 -13.40
C ASN A 92 -4.29 6.05 -12.13
N VAL A 93 -3.86 5.52 -10.98
CA VAL A 93 -4.46 5.84 -9.68
C VAL A 93 -4.38 7.33 -9.37
N LEU A 94 -3.21 7.95 -9.54
CA LEU A 94 -3.01 9.38 -9.33
C LEU A 94 -3.84 10.24 -10.29
N GLY A 95 -3.98 9.81 -11.54
CA GLY A 95 -4.86 10.44 -12.53
C GLY A 95 -6.33 10.39 -12.12
N ALA A 96 -6.82 9.23 -11.67
CA ALA A 96 -8.18 9.10 -11.16
C ALA A 96 -8.39 9.91 -9.87
N MET A 97 -7.41 9.96 -8.97
CA MET A 97 -7.47 10.82 -7.78
C MET A 97 -7.63 12.29 -8.16
N ASP A 98 -6.98 12.74 -9.25
CA ASP A 98 -7.16 14.09 -9.77
C ASP A 98 -8.58 14.34 -10.27
N GLN A 99 -9.06 13.44 -11.13
CA GLN A 99 -10.39 13.52 -11.72
C GLN A 99 -11.52 13.52 -10.67
N TYR A 100 -11.36 12.75 -9.60
CA TYR A 100 -12.37 12.59 -8.54
C TYR A 100 -12.05 13.39 -7.27
N LEU A 101 -11.05 14.28 -7.31
CA LEU A 101 -10.68 15.20 -6.23
C LEU A 101 -10.36 14.49 -4.89
N VAL A 102 -9.77 13.30 -4.96
CA VAL A 102 -9.32 12.56 -3.77
C VAL A 102 -7.95 13.10 -3.37
N SER A 103 -7.85 13.74 -2.21
CA SER A 103 -6.65 14.46 -1.81
C SER A 103 -5.61 13.59 -1.12
N ARG A 104 -5.98 12.42 -0.60
CA ARG A 104 -5.12 11.61 0.29
C ARG A 104 -4.70 10.27 -0.30
N ILE A 105 -3.41 9.96 -0.19
CA ILE A 105 -2.83 8.66 -0.56
C ILE A 105 -1.88 8.12 0.51
N VAL A 106 -2.05 6.84 0.88
CA VAL A 106 -1.10 6.07 1.69
C VAL A 106 -0.50 4.98 0.81
N ALA A 107 0.80 5.06 0.54
CA ALA A 107 1.50 4.15 -0.36
C ALA A 107 2.49 3.27 0.39
N ALA A 108 2.28 1.96 0.35
CA ALA A 108 3.24 0.99 0.88
C ALA A 108 4.33 0.71 -0.16
N THR A 109 5.58 0.72 0.30
CA THR A 109 6.77 0.41 -0.50
C THR A 109 7.62 -0.63 0.23
N ALA A 110 8.86 -0.32 0.60
CA ALA A 110 9.70 -1.22 1.38
C ALA A 110 10.82 -0.46 2.11
N ALA A 111 11.21 -0.97 3.29
CA ALA A 111 12.45 -0.56 3.93
C ALA A 111 13.65 -0.84 3.00
N GLY A 112 14.62 0.07 2.98
CA GLY A 112 15.75 0.05 2.06
C GLY A 112 15.51 0.78 0.74
N VAL A 113 14.33 1.37 0.53
CA VAL A 113 14.01 2.25 -0.61
C VAL A 113 14.15 3.73 -0.21
N GLY A 114 14.61 4.57 -1.15
CA GLY A 114 14.79 6.00 -0.91
C GLY A 114 15.74 6.28 0.26
N GLU A 115 15.39 7.27 1.09
CA GLU A 115 16.17 7.68 2.26
C GLU A 115 16.28 6.57 3.32
N SER A 116 15.35 5.60 3.36
CA SER A 116 15.44 4.48 4.31
C SER A 116 16.61 3.53 4.03
N ALA A 117 17.22 3.60 2.84
CA ALA A 117 18.45 2.88 2.54
C ALA A 117 19.59 3.28 3.48
N GLU A 118 19.60 4.52 3.98
CA GLU A 118 20.62 5.02 4.93
C GLU A 118 20.54 4.31 6.28
N TYR A 119 19.33 3.92 6.69
CA TYR A 119 19.02 3.24 7.96
C TYR A 119 18.91 1.72 7.84
N ALA A 120 19.14 1.18 6.64
CA ALA A 120 19.19 -0.25 6.40
C ALA A 120 20.60 -0.81 6.70
N GLY A 121 20.68 -1.82 7.56
CA GLY A 121 21.92 -2.54 7.83
C GLY A 121 22.50 -3.19 6.55
N LEU A 122 23.81 -3.46 6.55
CA LEU A 122 24.54 -3.96 5.38
C LEU A 122 23.87 -5.17 4.69
N GLY A 123 23.36 -6.14 5.46
CA GLY A 123 22.67 -7.30 4.92
C GLY A 123 21.34 -6.98 4.21
N SER A 124 20.59 -6.00 4.71
CA SER A 124 19.34 -5.53 4.09
C SER A 124 19.63 -4.78 2.79
N ARG A 125 20.67 -3.94 2.78
CA ARG A 125 21.16 -3.27 1.57
C ARG A 125 21.59 -4.26 0.50
N LEU A 126 22.31 -5.31 0.87
CA LEU A 126 22.74 -6.36 -0.06
C LEU A 126 21.53 -7.08 -0.67
N HIS A 127 20.49 -7.38 0.11
CA HIS A 127 19.25 -7.96 -0.43
C HIS A 127 18.60 -7.06 -1.49
N GLY A 128 18.59 -5.74 -1.27
CA GLY A 128 18.09 -4.77 -2.26
C GLY A 128 18.86 -4.79 -3.58
N LEU A 129 20.14 -5.17 -3.58
CA LEU A 129 20.96 -5.30 -4.80
C LEU A 129 20.61 -6.53 -5.65
N PHE A 130 19.96 -7.54 -5.08
CA PHE A 130 19.51 -8.74 -5.82
C PHE A 130 18.20 -8.51 -6.58
N ASP A 131 17.48 -7.43 -6.29
CA ASP A 131 16.21 -7.09 -6.94
C ASP A 131 16.16 -5.61 -7.33
N ARG A 132 17.14 -5.20 -8.14
CA ARG A 132 17.34 -3.80 -8.54
C ARG A 132 16.15 -3.23 -9.30
N GLU A 133 15.47 -4.05 -10.10
CA GLU A 133 14.28 -3.64 -10.85
C GLU A 133 13.14 -3.26 -9.91
N ARG A 134 12.86 -4.09 -8.89
CA ARG A 134 11.83 -3.77 -7.90
C ARG A 134 12.20 -2.53 -7.08
N VAL A 135 13.45 -2.41 -6.65
CA VAL A 135 13.90 -1.21 -5.92
C VAL A 135 13.78 0.05 -6.80
N ALA A 136 14.13 -0.04 -8.08
CA ALA A 136 14.00 1.07 -9.02
C ALA A 136 12.54 1.47 -9.23
N ASP A 137 11.62 0.50 -9.38
CA ASP A 137 10.20 0.76 -9.50
C ASP A 137 9.61 1.37 -8.22
N LEU A 138 9.89 0.81 -7.05
CA LEU A 138 9.45 1.38 -5.77
C LEU A 138 9.97 2.81 -5.58
N THR A 139 11.22 3.09 -5.99
CA THR A 139 11.77 4.45 -5.97
C THR A 139 11.04 5.36 -6.96
N ARG A 140 10.59 4.85 -8.12
CA ARG A 140 9.74 5.61 -9.06
C ARG A 140 8.37 5.89 -8.45
N GLN A 141 7.72 4.91 -7.84
CA GLN A 141 6.44 5.09 -7.13
C GLN A 141 6.54 6.17 -6.07
N GLU A 142 7.56 6.09 -5.23
CA GLU A 142 7.88 7.07 -4.20
C GLU A 142 8.06 8.50 -4.75
N ARG A 143 8.66 8.65 -5.93
CA ARG A 143 8.80 9.94 -6.61
C ARG A 143 7.46 10.44 -7.17
N LEU A 144 6.64 9.56 -7.73
CA LEU A 144 5.31 9.90 -8.24
C LEU A 144 4.41 10.41 -7.12
N VAL A 145 4.35 9.68 -6.00
CA VAL A 145 3.56 10.08 -4.82
C VAL A 145 4.01 11.44 -4.28
N ARG A 146 5.32 11.65 -4.08
CA ARG A 146 5.85 12.93 -3.58
C ARG A 146 5.57 14.13 -4.50
N ARG A 147 5.41 13.90 -5.80
CA ARG A 147 5.15 14.94 -6.82
C ARG A 147 3.68 15.11 -7.15
N SER A 148 2.82 14.17 -6.73
CA SER A 148 1.38 14.39 -6.77
C SER A 148 1.07 15.46 -5.73
N ASP A 149 0.34 16.51 -6.08
CA ASP A 149 -0.02 17.62 -5.17
C ASP A 149 -1.04 17.19 -4.09
N ARG A 150 -0.82 16.00 -3.50
CA ARG A 150 -1.68 15.26 -2.60
C ARG A 150 -1.12 15.28 -1.18
N GLU A 151 -2.01 15.00 -0.23
CA GLU A 151 -1.64 14.61 1.12
C GLU A 151 -1.15 13.17 1.08
N TRP A 152 0.15 12.95 1.24
CA TRP A 152 0.71 11.61 1.08
C TRP A 152 1.37 11.07 2.33
N VAL A 153 1.30 9.75 2.52
CA VAL A 153 2.12 9.00 3.48
C VAL A 153 2.78 7.85 2.73
N ILE A 154 4.11 7.76 2.78
CA ILE A 154 4.83 6.61 2.23
C ILE A 154 5.22 5.71 3.40
N VAL A 155 4.74 4.47 3.38
CA VAL A 155 5.00 3.48 4.42
C VAL A 155 6.00 2.46 3.91
N ARG A 156 7.12 2.30 4.61
CA ARG A 156 8.24 1.42 4.24
C ARG A 156 8.33 0.28 5.23
N PRO A 157 7.56 -0.79 5.05
CA PRO A 157 7.63 -1.93 5.96
C PRO A 157 8.97 -2.65 5.85
N ALA A 158 9.45 -3.14 6.99
CA ALA A 158 10.44 -4.21 7.02
C ALA A 158 9.84 -5.52 6.45
N ARG A 159 10.52 -6.65 6.63
CA ARG A 159 10.05 -7.93 6.09
C ARG A 159 8.66 -8.28 6.63
N LEU A 160 7.71 -8.54 5.72
CA LEU A 160 6.34 -8.89 6.10
C LEU A 160 6.25 -10.31 6.66
N THR A 161 5.40 -10.48 7.67
CA THR A 161 5.05 -11.78 8.26
C THR A 161 3.54 -11.93 8.39
N ASP A 162 3.06 -13.16 8.55
CA ASP A 162 1.64 -13.50 8.72
C ASP A 162 1.24 -13.65 10.20
N GLY A 163 2.02 -13.03 11.11
CA GLY A 163 1.67 -12.96 12.52
C GLY A 163 0.39 -12.16 12.78
N SER A 164 -0.23 -12.38 13.93
CA SER A 164 -1.32 -11.54 14.42
C SER A 164 -0.85 -10.11 14.70
N ALA A 165 -1.77 -9.15 14.65
CA ALA A 165 -1.47 -7.78 15.09
C ALA A 165 -1.00 -7.80 16.55
N THR A 166 0.18 -7.22 16.80
CA THR A 166 0.76 -7.08 18.13
C THR A 166 0.51 -5.70 18.72
N GLY A 167 0.25 -4.70 17.87
CA GLY A 167 0.20 -3.29 18.24
C GLY A 167 1.55 -2.76 18.76
N THR A 168 2.63 -3.53 18.65
CA THR A 168 3.95 -3.20 19.19
C THR A 168 4.93 -3.18 18.04
N TYR A 169 5.22 -1.98 17.55
CA TYR A 169 6.16 -1.72 16.47
C TYR A 169 6.71 -0.30 16.58
N ARG A 170 7.84 -0.06 15.93
CA ARG A 170 8.48 1.25 15.78
C ARG A 170 8.08 1.86 14.44
N VAL A 171 7.79 3.17 14.45
CA VAL A 171 7.51 3.97 13.24
C VAL A 171 8.32 5.25 13.27
N GLY A 172 9.00 5.56 12.18
CA GLY A 172 9.77 6.80 12.05
C GLY A 172 10.57 6.86 10.76
N SER A 173 11.09 8.04 10.43
CA SER A 173 11.95 8.23 9.25
C SER A 173 13.34 7.62 9.42
N ASP A 174 13.79 7.46 10.68
CA ASP A 174 15.11 7.04 11.12
C ASP A 174 15.10 5.65 11.79
N VAL A 175 14.00 4.90 11.64
CA VAL A 175 13.91 3.53 12.16
C VAL A 175 14.94 2.65 11.46
N GLU A 176 15.94 2.20 12.23
CA GLU A 176 16.94 1.26 11.76
C GLU A 176 16.33 -0.12 11.51
N THR A 177 16.68 -0.71 10.36
CA THR A 177 16.23 -2.04 9.96
C THR A 177 17.41 -2.97 9.69
N GLY A 178 17.37 -4.15 10.31
CA GLY A 178 18.33 -5.23 10.10
C GLY A 178 17.72 -6.40 9.34
N LEU A 179 18.53 -7.45 9.09
CA LEU A 179 18.10 -8.69 8.44
C LEU A 179 16.93 -9.40 9.15
N ARG A 180 16.79 -9.20 10.47
CA ARG A 180 15.74 -9.81 11.29
C ARG A 180 14.52 -8.92 11.50
N SER A 181 14.62 -7.63 11.16
CA SER A 181 13.51 -6.69 11.34
C SER A 181 12.32 -7.13 10.49
N SER A 182 11.15 -7.13 11.10
CA SER A 182 9.93 -7.59 10.48
C SER A 182 8.73 -6.78 10.92
N VAL A 183 7.60 -6.94 10.25
CA VAL A 183 6.32 -6.41 10.72
C VAL A 183 5.23 -7.35 10.24
N SER A 184 4.21 -7.59 11.07
CA SER A 184 3.07 -8.38 10.64
C SER A 184 2.24 -7.61 9.61
N ARG A 185 1.64 -8.31 8.64
CA ARG A 185 0.70 -7.69 7.70
C ARG A 185 -0.48 -7.04 8.42
N ALA A 186 -0.88 -7.61 9.56
CA ALA A 186 -1.96 -7.08 10.40
C ALA A 186 -1.58 -5.75 11.07
N ASP A 187 -0.35 -5.63 11.59
CA ASP A 187 0.16 -4.37 12.16
C ASP A 187 0.37 -3.30 11.08
N LEU A 188 0.92 -3.69 9.92
CA LEU A 188 1.04 -2.79 8.78
C LEU A 188 -0.33 -2.28 8.30
N ALA A 189 -1.32 -3.17 8.19
CA ALA A 189 -2.69 -2.81 7.82
C ALA A 189 -3.31 -1.84 8.83
N ALA A 190 -3.10 -2.06 10.14
CA ALA A 190 -3.56 -1.15 11.17
C ALA A 190 -2.91 0.23 11.05
N PHE A 191 -1.60 0.29 10.83
CA PHE A 191 -0.85 1.53 10.65
C PHE A 191 -1.25 2.28 9.38
N MET A 192 -1.40 1.58 8.24
CA MET A 192 -1.84 2.20 7.00
C MET A 192 -3.26 2.78 7.12
N LEU A 193 -4.14 2.11 7.85
CA LEU A 193 -5.47 2.65 8.13
C LEU A 193 -5.37 3.93 8.97
N GLU A 194 -4.56 3.93 10.04
CA GLU A 194 -4.31 5.13 10.85
C GLU A 194 -3.78 6.29 10.00
N ALA A 195 -2.77 6.04 9.17
CA ALA A 195 -2.22 7.04 8.24
C ALA A 195 -3.27 7.56 7.23
N ALA A 196 -4.25 6.74 6.85
CA ALA A 196 -5.34 7.15 5.96
C ALA A 196 -6.38 8.02 6.69
N THR A 197 -6.54 7.85 8.00
CA THR A 197 -7.58 8.53 8.79
C THR A 197 -7.06 9.70 9.62
N GLU A 198 -5.75 9.80 9.85
CA GLU A 198 -5.13 10.79 10.74
C GLU A 198 -4.07 11.64 10.05
N ASP A 199 -3.77 12.82 10.61
CA ASP A 199 -2.83 13.79 10.02
C ASP A 199 -1.39 13.64 10.50
N THR A 200 -1.13 12.76 11.46
CA THR A 200 0.16 12.59 12.15
C THR A 200 1.35 12.41 11.20
N TYR A 201 1.15 11.69 10.09
CA TYR A 201 2.20 11.34 9.13
C TYR A 201 2.07 12.04 7.77
N ARG A 202 1.21 13.06 7.69
CA ARG A 202 0.98 13.82 6.46
C ARG A 202 2.29 14.33 5.85
N ASN A 203 2.49 14.03 4.58
CA ASN A 203 3.67 14.34 3.77
C ASN A 203 4.98 13.79 4.37
N ARG A 204 4.92 12.60 4.95
CA ARG A 204 6.08 11.88 5.50
C ARG A 204 6.27 10.52 4.85
N ALA A 205 7.54 10.16 4.69
CA ALA A 205 7.96 8.79 4.43
C ALA A 205 8.46 8.19 5.75
N VAL A 206 7.87 7.07 6.17
CA VAL A 206 8.17 6.42 7.44
C VAL A 206 8.46 4.94 7.24
N THR A 207 9.37 4.43 8.04
CA THR A 207 9.71 3.01 8.12
C THR A 207 8.97 2.40 9.30
N ILE A 208 8.42 1.20 9.11
CA ILE A 208 7.74 0.42 10.16
C ILE A 208 8.41 -0.94 10.33
N ALA A 209 8.78 -1.26 11.57
CA ALA A 209 9.43 -2.50 11.97
C ALA A 209 9.13 -2.82 13.45
N ASP A 210 9.19 -4.10 13.82
CA ASP A 210 9.18 -4.57 15.21
C ASP A 210 10.32 -3.99 16.08
#